data_AF-A0A1F6FFW3-F1
#
_entry.id   AF-A0A1F6FFW3-F1
#
_cell.length_a   1.000
_cell.length_b   1.000
_cell.length_c   1.000
_cell.angle_alpha   90.00
_cell.angle_beta   90.00
_cell.angle_gamma   90.00
#
_symmetry.space_group_name_H-M   'P 1'
#
loop_
_entity.id
_entity.type
_entity.pdbx_description
1 polymer ?
#
loop_
_entity_poly.entity_id
_entity_poly.type
_entity_poly.pdbx_seq_one_letter_code
_entity_poly.pdbx_strand_id
1 'polypeptide(L)'
;MGTAVIPPQAQFSEAAEYRNVMYSQSMPRLQHLAWRALNVHGQRNDEMVAVCIQVDSVWRDVVDMLMPDQDWQPIRDRGEDPIALGTASWDICQIVAEKLPNIADTALEVPPAGMMKVIVLSDEGCTIYELKPRKDVLTIN
;
A
#
# COMPACT_ATOMS: atom_id res chain seq x y z
N MET A 1 4.58 4.20 -21.88
CA MET A 1 5.76 4.06 -21.00
C MET A 1 5.99 5.42 -20.37
N GLY A 2 5.54 5.62 -19.13
CA GLY A 2 5.79 6.87 -18.40
C GLY A 2 7.07 6.69 -17.60
N THR A 3 8.15 7.34 -18.01
CA THR A 3 9.40 7.39 -17.25
C THR A 3 9.30 8.51 -16.22
N ALA A 4 9.28 8.16 -14.94
CA ALA A 4 9.50 9.15 -13.89
C ALA A 4 10.94 9.69 -14.04
N VAL A 5 11.08 10.99 -14.29
CA VAL A 5 12.38 11.68 -14.28
C VAL A 5 12.69 11.99 -12.82
N ILE A 6 13.50 11.13 -12.20
CA ILE A 6 14.02 11.35 -10.84
C ILE A 6 15.29 12.19 -10.97
N PRO A 7 15.38 13.37 -10.32
CA PRO A 7 16.59 14.19 -10.39
C PRO A 7 17.77 13.43 -9.74
N PRO A 8 18.98 13.50 -10.32
CA PRO A 8 20.15 12.68 -9.92
C PRO A 8 20.70 12.96 -8.51
N GLN A 9 20.10 13.91 -7.79
CA GLN A 9 20.44 14.30 -6.41
C GLN A 9 19.29 14.04 -5.42
N ALA A 10 18.17 13.47 -5.86
CA ALA A 10 17.18 12.94 -4.92
C ALA A 10 17.78 11.71 -4.25
N GLN A 11 18.54 11.94 -3.19
CA GLN A 11 18.86 10.92 -2.22
C GLN A 11 17.50 10.50 -1.65
N PHE A 12 16.99 9.35 -2.07
CA PHE A 12 15.81 8.78 -1.46
C PHE A 12 16.12 8.69 0.03
N SER A 13 15.30 9.33 0.87
CA SER A 13 15.41 9.15 2.31
C SER A 13 15.36 7.64 2.60
N GLU A 14 16.10 7.15 3.59
CA GLU A 14 16.05 5.74 4.02
C GLU A 14 14.60 5.28 4.23
N ALA A 15 13.72 6.16 4.74
CA ALA A 15 12.26 6.02 4.78
C ALA A 15 11.61 5.51 3.48
N ALA A 16 11.96 6.15 2.37
CA ALA A 16 11.37 5.93 1.06
C ALA A 16 11.91 4.66 0.42
N GLU A 17 13.19 4.34 0.67
CA GLU A 17 13.79 3.07 0.27
C GLU A 17 13.14 1.90 1.01
N TYR A 18 12.94 2.02 2.33
CA TYR A 18 12.23 1.02 3.12
C TYR A 18 10.82 0.75 2.59
N ARG A 19 10.03 1.81 2.33
CA ARG A 19 8.70 1.67 1.72
C ARG A 19 8.75 1.06 0.32
N ASN A 20 9.79 1.36 -0.47
CA ASN A 20 9.98 0.74 -1.77
C ASN A 20 10.25 -0.77 -1.65
N VAL A 21 11.05 -1.19 -0.66
CA VAL A 21 11.28 -2.61 -0.36
C VAL A 21 9.99 -3.29 0.06
N MET A 22 9.24 -2.70 1.00
CA MET A 22 7.92 -3.20 1.41
C MET A 22 6.98 -3.38 0.22
N TYR A 23 6.89 -2.38 -0.65
CA TYR A 23 6.08 -2.43 -1.87
C TYR A 23 6.53 -3.56 -2.80
N SER A 24 7.83 -3.64 -3.08
CA SER A 24 8.39 -4.58 -4.04
C SER A 24 8.20 -6.03 -3.61
N GLN A 25 8.42 -6.33 -2.32
CA GLN A 25 8.19 -7.65 -1.74
C GLN A 25 6.71 -8.03 -1.74
N SER A 26 5.83 -7.05 -1.54
CA SER A 26 4.38 -7.24 -1.49
C SER A 26 3.69 -7.23 -2.84
N MET A 27 4.39 -6.77 -3.89
CA MET A 27 3.83 -6.48 -5.21
C MET A 27 3.04 -7.66 -5.79
N PRO A 28 3.50 -8.93 -5.74
CA PRO A 28 2.71 -10.06 -6.23
C PRO A 28 1.34 -10.18 -5.58
N ARG A 29 1.30 -10.04 -4.25
CA ARG A 29 0.07 -10.13 -3.48
C ARG A 29 -0.85 -8.93 -3.76
N LEU A 30 -0.30 -7.73 -3.80
CA LEU A 30 -1.03 -6.50 -4.13
C LEU A 30 -1.64 -6.56 -5.53
N GLN A 31 -0.91 -7.08 -6.52
CA GLN A 31 -1.40 -7.23 -7.89
C GLN A 31 -2.57 -8.21 -7.98
N HIS A 32 -2.50 -9.29 -7.21
CA HIS A 32 -3.58 -10.25 -7.12
C HIS A 32 -4.81 -9.69 -6.40
N LEU A 33 -4.63 -8.94 -5.31
CA LEU A 33 -5.71 -8.23 -4.61
C LEU A 33 -6.42 -7.23 -5.54
N ALA A 34 -5.64 -6.43 -6.28
CA ALA A 34 -6.16 -5.50 -7.28
C ALA A 34 -6.94 -6.23 -8.39
N TRP A 35 -6.43 -7.37 -8.86
CA TRP A 35 -7.14 -8.17 -9.85
C TRP A 35 -8.50 -8.65 -9.32
N ARG A 36 -8.53 -9.17 -8.09
CA ARG A 36 -9.79 -9.62 -7.46
C ARG A 36 -10.78 -8.47 -7.28
N ALA A 37 -10.34 -7.33 -6.75
CA ALA A 37 -11.21 -6.17 -6.52
C ALA A 37 -11.87 -5.69 -7.82
N LEU A 38 -11.07 -5.42 -8.85
CA LEU A 38 -11.55 -4.80 -10.09
C LEU A 38 -12.27 -5.80 -11.02
N ASN A 39 -11.77 -7.03 -11.15
CA ASN A 39 -12.22 -7.97 -12.19
C ASN A 39 -13.17 -9.06 -11.68
N VAL A 40 -13.14 -9.37 -10.37
CA VAL A 40 -14.02 -10.40 -9.78
C VAL A 40 -15.17 -9.75 -9.01
N HIS A 41 -14.87 -8.70 -8.25
CA HIS A 41 -15.86 -8.01 -7.42
C HIS A 41 -16.43 -6.74 -8.07
N GLY A 42 -15.98 -6.38 -9.28
CA GLY A 42 -16.50 -5.24 -10.05
C GLY A 42 -16.37 -3.89 -9.35
N GLN A 43 -15.41 -3.76 -8.41
CA GLN A 43 -15.20 -2.52 -7.66
C GLN A 43 -14.72 -1.40 -8.58
N ARG A 44 -15.16 -0.17 -8.32
CA ARG A 44 -14.65 1.02 -8.99
C ARG A 44 -13.32 1.46 -8.37
N ASN A 45 -12.57 2.23 -9.14
CA ASN A 45 -11.23 2.72 -8.77
C ASN A 45 -11.21 3.67 -7.56
N ASP A 46 -12.38 4.22 -7.18
CA ASP A 46 -12.62 5.11 -6.06
C ASP A 46 -13.37 4.43 -4.90
N GLU A 47 -13.55 3.11 -4.94
CA GLU A 47 -14.23 2.37 -3.87
C GLU A 47 -13.25 1.67 -2.93
N MET A 48 -12.09 1.28 -3.45
CA MET A 48 -11.15 0.42 -2.74
C MET A 48 -9.71 0.75 -3.06
N VAL A 49 -8.85 0.63 -2.05
CA VAL A 49 -7.40 0.75 -2.16
C VAL A 49 -6.72 -0.52 -1.65
N ALA A 50 -5.53 -0.80 -2.16
CA ALA A 50 -4.67 -1.80 -1.54
C ALA A 50 -3.74 -1.12 -0.55
N VAL A 51 -3.46 -1.78 0.57
CA VAL A 51 -2.63 -1.23 1.65
C VAL A 51 -1.47 -2.19 1.96
N CYS A 52 -0.33 -1.59 2.29
CA CYS A 52 0.85 -2.26 2.83
C CYS A 52 1.36 -1.41 3.99
N ILE A 53 1.20 -1.86 5.23
CA ILE A 53 1.42 -1.03 6.42
C ILE A 53 2.41 -1.74 7.34
N GLN A 54 3.48 -1.04 7.73
CA GLN A 54 4.35 -1.48 8.82
C GLN A 54 3.54 -1.45 10.12
N VAL A 55 3.37 -2.62 10.73
CA VAL A 55 2.44 -2.79 11.84
C VAL A 55 2.91 -2.07 13.10
N ASP A 56 4.19 -2.20 13.40
CA ASP A 56 4.81 -1.55 14.55
C ASP A 56 5.32 -0.17 14.11
N SER A 57 4.36 0.72 13.84
CA SER A 57 4.65 2.11 13.42
C SER A 57 3.63 3.11 13.95
N VAL A 58 3.82 4.40 13.62
CA VAL A 58 2.84 5.49 13.87
C VAL A 58 1.45 5.24 13.25
N TRP A 59 1.32 4.25 12.34
CA TRP A 59 0.07 3.84 11.69
C TRP A 59 -0.62 2.66 12.36
N ARG A 60 -0.17 2.25 13.55
CA ARG A 60 -0.73 1.11 14.29
C ARG A 60 -2.25 1.21 14.45
N ASP A 61 -2.78 2.40 14.67
CA ASP A 61 -4.21 2.66 14.77
C ASP A 61 -4.99 2.31 13.49
N VAL A 62 -4.41 2.60 12.32
CA VAL A 62 -4.97 2.20 11.02
C VAL A 62 -4.90 0.68 10.84
N VAL A 63 -3.83 0.04 11.29
CA VAL A 63 -3.73 -1.43 11.25
C VAL A 63 -4.79 -2.08 12.12
N ASP A 64 -4.93 -1.63 13.37
CA ASP A 64 -5.91 -2.20 14.32
C ASP A 64 -7.35 -1.99 13.84
N MET A 65 -7.62 -0.88 13.13
CA MET A 65 -8.91 -0.63 12.48
C MET A 65 -9.19 -1.60 11.33
N LEU A 66 -8.20 -1.86 10.48
CA LEU A 66 -8.36 -2.67 9.27
C LEU A 66 -8.26 -4.18 9.52
N MET A 67 -7.51 -4.58 10.53
CA MET A 67 -7.21 -5.97 10.87
C MET A 67 -7.36 -6.19 12.38
N PRO A 68 -8.59 -6.03 12.91
CA PRO A 68 -8.84 -6.26 14.33
C PRO A 68 -8.51 -7.71 14.69
N ASP A 69 -8.01 -7.90 15.91
CA ASP A 69 -7.67 -9.20 16.50
C ASP A 69 -6.56 -9.99 15.79
N GLN A 70 -5.86 -9.39 14.82
CA GLN A 70 -4.72 -10.04 14.19
C GLN A 70 -3.56 -10.15 15.17
N ASP A 71 -3.13 -11.39 15.46
CA ASP A 71 -1.94 -11.64 16.25
C ASP A 71 -0.68 -11.47 15.37
N TRP A 72 0.14 -10.50 15.77
CA TRP A 72 1.41 -10.16 15.12
C TRP A 72 2.61 -10.73 15.86
N GLN A 73 2.42 -11.24 17.08
CA GLN A 73 3.50 -11.74 17.92
C GLN A 73 4.31 -12.87 17.26
N PRO A 74 3.71 -13.84 16.55
CA PRO A 74 4.47 -14.89 15.88
C PRO A 74 5.44 -14.39 14.81
N ILE A 75 5.18 -13.22 14.20
CA ILE A 75 6.09 -12.60 13.23
C ILE A 75 7.26 -11.96 13.96
N ARG A 76 6.97 -11.20 15.02
CA ARG A 76 7.98 -10.57 15.88
C ARG A 76 8.92 -11.59 16.51
N ASP A 77 8.39 -12.74 16.93
CA ASP A 77 9.17 -13.82 17.55
C ASP A 77 10.22 -14.43 16.58
N ARG A 78 10.04 -14.25 15.27
CA ARG A 78 11.03 -14.63 14.25
C ARG A 78 12.08 -13.54 13.99
N GLY A 79 11.99 -12.39 14.67
CA GLY A 79 12.83 -11.21 14.42
C GLY A 79 12.47 -10.49 13.12
N GLU A 80 11.25 -10.68 12.60
CA GLU A 80 10.76 -10.03 11.39
C GLU A 80 9.86 -8.83 11.75
N ASP A 81 9.88 -7.80 10.91
CA ASP A 81 8.94 -6.68 11.00
C ASP A 81 7.56 -7.13 10.49
N PRO A 82 6.49 -7.04 11.30
CA PRO A 82 5.15 -7.37 10.83
C PRO A 82 4.65 -6.34 9.81
N ILE A 83 4.17 -6.85 8.67
CA ILE A 83 3.59 -6.05 7.59
C ILE A 83 2.14 -6.46 7.36
N ALA A 84 1.22 -5.50 7.51
CA ALA A 84 -0.20 -5.69 7.21
C ALA A 84 -0.47 -5.45 5.72
N LEU A 85 -1.06 -6.44 5.06
CA LEU A 85 -1.32 -6.43 3.62
C LEU A 85 -2.77 -6.77 3.31
N GLY A 86 -3.46 -5.88 2.62
CA GLY A 86 -4.88 -6.09 2.33
C GLY A 86 -5.49 -5.08 1.39
N THR A 87 -6.81 -5.08 1.35
CA THR A 87 -7.63 -4.07 0.69
C THR A 87 -8.47 -3.35 1.72
N ALA A 88 -8.67 -2.06 1.55
CA ALA A 88 -9.47 -1.23 2.43
C ALA A 88 -10.40 -0.33 1.61
N SER A 89 -11.44 0.22 2.24
CA SER A 89 -12.28 1.23 1.60
C SER A 89 -11.47 2.47 1.23
N TRP A 90 -11.97 3.24 0.27
CA TRP A 90 -11.38 4.51 -0.13
C TRP A 90 -11.22 5.52 1.02
N ASP A 91 -11.98 5.37 2.12
CA ASP A 91 -11.89 6.26 3.29
C ASP A 91 -10.49 6.30 3.90
N ILE A 92 -9.67 5.26 3.70
CA ILE A 92 -8.26 5.27 4.12
C ILE A 92 -7.48 6.42 3.46
N CYS A 93 -7.83 6.82 2.23
CA CYS A 93 -7.21 7.98 1.59
C CYS A 93 -7.45 9.28 2.37
N GLN A 94 -8.62 9.43 3.01
CA GLN A 94 -8.93 10.59 3.86
C GLN A 94 -8.05 10.58 5.11
N ILE A 95 -7.94 9.43 5.79
CA ILE A 95 -7.08 9.28 6.97
C ILE A 95 -5.62 9.63 6.64
N VAL A 96 -5.12 9.16 5.49
CA VAL A 96 -3.76 9.47 5.04
C VAL A 96 -3.60 10.95 4.71
N ALA A 97 -4.58 11.56 4.02
CA ALA A 97 -4.56 12.98 3.68
C ALA A 97 -4.58 13.89 4.92
N GLU A 98 -5.36 13.52 5.95
CA GLU A 98 -5.43 14.24 7.22
C GLU A 98 -4.11 14.13 8.01
N LYS A 99 -3.53 12.93 8.09
CA LYS A 99 -2.28 12.69 8.82
C LYS A 99 -1.05 13.22 8.09
N LEU A 100 -1.07 13.26 6.76
CA LEU A 100 0.03 13.74 5.91
C LEU A 100 -0.47 14.79 4.89
N PRO A 101 -0.68 16.06 5.33
CA PRO A 101 -1.24 17.11 4.48
C PRO A 101 -0.40 17.42 3.23
N ASN A 102 0.92 17.18 3.30
CA ASN A 102 1.84 17.41 2.19
C ASN A 102 1.63 16.47 0.99
N ILE A 103 0.89 15.38 1.15
CA ILE A 103 0.55 14.43 0.07
C ILE A 103 -0.96 14.25 -0.09
N ALA A 104 -1.78 15.11 0.53
CA ALA A 104 -3.23 14.98 0.55
C ALA A 104 -3.84 14.91 -0.86
N ASP A 105 -3.40 15.78 -1.77
CA ASP A 105 -3.88 15.77 -3.16
C ASP A 105 -3.60 14.43 -3.85
N THR A 106 -2.38 13.88 -3.69
CA THR A 106 -2.01 12.57 -4.24
C THR A 106 -2.79 11.42 -3.57
N ALA A 107 -3.09 11.53 -2.27
CA ALA A 107 -3.89 10.54 -1.56
C ALA A 107 -5.32 10.49 -2.11
N LEU A 108 -5.91 11.65 -2.39
CA LEU A 108 -7.31 11.78 -2.83
C LEU A 108 -7.50 11.67 -4.35
N GLU A 109 -6.43 11.73 -5.14
CA GLU A 109 -6.49 11.55 -6.59
C GLU A 109 -6.92 10.12 -6.97
N VAL A 110 -7.99 9.98 -7.75
CA VAL A 110 -8.49 8.67 -8.21
C VAL A 110 -7.53 8.09 -9.26
N PRO A 111 -7.06 6.84 -9.13
CA PRO A 111 -6.13 6.25 -10.08
C PRO A 111 -6.78 6.05 -11.46
N PRO A 112 -6.00 6.10 -12.56
CA PRO A 112 -6.49 5.87 -13.92
C PRO A 112 -7.28 4.57 -14.06
N ALA A 113 -8.27 4.56 -14.96
CA ALA A 113 -9.13 3.39 -15.19
C ALA A 113 -8.32 2.10 -15.40
N GLY A 114 -8.70 1.05 -14.66
CA GLY A 114 -8.02 -0.25 -14.70
C GLY A 114 -6.73 -0.35 -13.87
N MET A 115 -6.36 0.71 -13.15
CA MET A 115 -5.33 0.68 -12.10
C MET A 115 -5.97 0.69 -10.71
N MET A 116 -5.24 0.22 -9.70
CA MET A 116 -5.60 0.34 -8.30
C MET A 116 -4.59 1.21 -7.55
N LYS A 117 -5.06 2.07 -6.64
CA LYS A 117 -4.18 2.81 -5.74
C LYS A 117 -3.63 1.87 -4.67
N VAL A 118 -2.33 1.93 -4.44
CA VAL A 118 -1.64 1.24 -3.35
C VAL A 118 -1.07 2.30 -2.40
N ILE A 119 -1.38 2.16 -1.12
CA ILE A 119 -0.84 3.02 -0.06
C ILE A 119 0.13 2.20 0.75
N VAL A 120 1.39 2.66 0.81
CA VAL A 120 2.44 2.02 1.61
C VAL A 120 2.80 2.94 2.76
N LEU A 121 2.59 2.45 3.99
CA LEU A 121 2.71 3.23 5.22
C LEU A 121 3.81 2.65 6.12
N SER A 122 4.71 3.52 6.58
CA SER A 122 5.75 3.18 7.57
C SER A 122 5.94 4.32 8.57
N ASP A 123 6.78 4.12 9.58
CA ASP A 123 7.05 5.13 10.62
C ASP A 123 7.37 6.53 10.06
N GLU A 124 8.09 6.57 8.95
CA GLU A 124 8.60 7.80 8.35
C GLU A 124 7.75 8.26 7.15
N GLY A 125 6.47 7.88 7.10
CA GLY A 125 5.47 8.46 6.20
C GLY A 125 4.80 7.48 5.25
N CYS A 126 4.45 7.98 4.06
CA CYS A 126 3.63 7.27 3.09
C CYS A 126 4.23 7.37 1.68
N THR A 127 4.12 6.28 0.91
CA THR A 127 4.33 6.31 -0.55
C THR A 127 3.09 5.75 -1.23
N ILE A 128 2.61 6.45 -2.26
CA ILE A 128 1.45 6.06 -3.05
C ILE A 128 1.93 5.54 -4.40
N TYR A 129 1.41 4.38 -4.81
CA TYR A 129 1.68 3.78 -6.10
C TYR A 129 0.39 3.53 -6.86
N GLU A 130 0.50 3.50 -8.18
CA GLU A 130 -0.54 2.99 -9.07
C GLU A 130 -0.15 1.61 -9.55
N LEU A 131 -1.03 0.65 -9.35
CA LEU A 131 -0.74 -0.75 -9.62
C LEU A 131 -1.67 -1.33 -10.65
N LYS A 132 -1.08 -1.94 -11.67
CA LYS A 132 -1.82 -2.71 -12.67
C LYS A 132 -2.20 -4.09 -12.10
N PRO A 133 -3.48 -4.50 -12.15
CA PRO A 133 -3.91 -5.82 -11.70
C PRO A 133 -3.28 -6.93 -12.55
N ARG A 134 -2.95 -8.06 -11.91
CA ARG A 134 -2.52 -9.29 -12.59
C ARG A 134 -3.10 -10.52 -11.88
N LYS A 135 -3.62 -11.46 -12.68
CA LYS A 135 -4.23 -12.70 -12.19
C LYS A 135 -3.17 -13.72 -11.72
N ASP A 136 -2.12 -13.90 -12.50
CA ASP A 136 -1.23 -15.06 -12.43
C ASP A 136 0.02 -14.86 -11.55
N VAL A 137 -0.02 -13.92 -10.59
CA VAL A 137 1.17 -13.56 -9.79
C VAL A 137 1.37 -14.44 -8.55
N LEU A 138 0.38 -15.25 -8.18
CA LEU A 138 0.48 -16.21 -7.07
C LEU A 138 0.60 -17.67 -7.56
N THR A 139 0.77 -17.89 -8.86
CA THR A 139 1.13 -19.20 -9.41
C THR A 139 2.60 -19.46 -9.14
N ILE A 140 2.89 -19.96 -7.93
CA ILE A 140 4.18 -20.56 -7.61
C ILE A 140 4.09 -22.02 -8.09
N ASN A 141 5.00 -22.41 -8.98
CA ASN A 141 5.26 -23.82 -9.34
C ASN A 141 5.86 -24.56 -8.15
#